data_AF-A0A8T6LLS2-F1
#
_entry.id   AF-A0A8T6LLS2-F1
#
_cell.length_a   1.000
_cell.length_b   1.000
_cell.length_c   1.000
_cell.angle_alpha   90.00
_cell.angle_beta   90.00
_cell.angle_gamma   90.00
#
_symmetry.space_group_name_H-M   'P 1'
#
loop_
_entity.id
_entity.type
_entity.pdbx_description
1 polymer ?
#
loop_
_entity_poly.entity_id
_entity_poly.type
_entity_poly.pdbx_seq_one_letter_code
_entity_poly.pdbx_strand_id
1 'polypeptide(L)'
;LREGETVLESRATLLLSPAELPAARKDWVDLLRRRMDGVMQARETKYIMLHAPRAALPVIAELLPGSEAPTILPLDGREDRVAVHAVCRESVFWETLEALKDAGASSVLVLPVEKMLE
;
A
#
# COMPACT_ATOMS: atom_id res chain seq x y z
N LEU A 1 28.25 -26.22 -5.80
CA LEU A 1 28.66 -24.80 -5.86
C LEU A 1 28.42 -24.19 -4.48
N ARG A 2 29.28 -23.26 -4.05
CA ARG A 2 29.13 -22.48 -2.82
C ARG A 2 29.36 -21.01 -3.17
N GLU A 3 28.56 -20.13 -2.57
CA GLU A 3 28.65 -18.68 -2.78
C GLU A 3 29.99 -18.14 -2.24
N GLY A 4 30.60 -17.20 -2.97
CA GLY A 4 31.84 -16.52 -2.58
C GLY A 4 31.57 -15.18 -1.88
N GLU A 5 32.60 -14.38 -1.66
CA GLU A 5 32.42 -13.03 -1.08
C GLU A 5 31.74 -12.07 -2.07
N THR A 6 30.80 -11.28 -1.56
CA THR A 6 30.08 -10.26 -2.33
C THR A 6 30.97 -9.06 -2.62
N VAL A 7 31.16 -8.74 -3.90
CA VAL A 7 31.93 -7.57 -4.35
C VAL A 7 31.05 -6.32 -4.49
N LEU A 8 29.82 -6.47 -5.00
CA LEU A 8 28.89 -5.37 -5.24
C LEU A 8 27.45 -5.86 -5.32
N GLU A 9 26.55 -5.14 -4.65
CA GLU A 9 25.10 -5.26 -4.83
C GLU A 9 24.63 -4.36 -5.98
N SER A 10 23.97 -4.94 -6.99
CA SER A 10 23.51 -4.22 -8.18
C SER A 10 22.00 -4.04 -8.17
N ARG A 11 21.53 -2.87 -8.61
CA ARG A 11 20.11 -2.55 -8.78
C ARG A 11 19.88 -1.77 -10.06
N ALA A 12 18.72 -1.98 -10.68
CA ALA A 12 18.29 -1.13 -11.78
C ALA A 12 18.09 0.31 -11.27
N THR A 13 18.65 1.30 -11.96
CA THR A 13 18.57 2.71 -11.55
C THR A 13 18.37 3.61 -12.78
N LEU A 14 17.62 4.71 -12.60
CA LEU A 14 17.43 5.73 -13.63
C LEU A 14 18.55 6.76 -13.53
N LEU A 15 19.37 6.88 -14.58
CA LEU A 15 20.47 7.83 -14.65
C LEU A 15 20.12 8.99 -15.58
N LEU A 16 20.53 10.19 -15.19
CA LEU A 16 20.42 11.40 -16.00
C LEU A 16 21.81 11.84 -16.45
N SER A 17 21.90 12.31 -17.70
CA SER A 17 23.13 12.94 -18.20
C SER A 17 23.43 14.21 -17.40
N PRO A 18 24.70 14.51 -17.10
CA PRO A 18 25.09 15.78 -16.47
C PRO A 18 24.94 16.99 -17.40
N ALA A 19 24.75 16.78 -18.71
CA ALA A 19 24.49 17.84 -19.67
C ALA A 19 23.10 18.45 -19.47
N GLU A 20 22.98 19.77 -19.69
CA GLU A 20 21.69 20.44 -19.54
C GLU A 20 20.66 19.94 -20.57
N LEU A 21 19.50 19.53 -20.05
CA LEU A 21 18.38 19.05 -20.86
C LEU A 21 17.50 20.21 -21.33
N PRO A 22 17.02 20.19 -22.60
CA PRO A 22 15.95 21.07 -23.05
C PRO A 22 14.70 20.92 -22.17
N ALA A 23 13.96 22.02 -21.95
CA ALA A 23 12.77 22.03 -21.07
C ALA A 23 11.77 20.92 -21.40
N ALA A 24 11.45 20.73 -22.69
CA ALA A 24 10.54 19.67 -23.14
C ALA A 24 10.99 18.26 -22.70
N ARG A 25 12.29 18.00 -22.58
CA ARG A 25 12.81 16.71 -22.09
C ARG A 25 12.80 16.62 -20.57
N LYS A 26 13.00 17.73 -19.86
CA LYS A 26 12.89 17.79 -18.39
C LYS A 26 11.48 17.40 -17.94
N ASP A 27 10.44 17.89 -18.63
CA ASP A 27 9.04 17.55 -18.32
C ASP A 27 8.75 16.05 -18.46
N TRP A 28 9.28 15.41 -19.52
CA TRP A 28 9.15 13.97 -19.72
C TRP A 28 9.90 13.16 -18.66
N VAL A 29 11.09 13.59 -18.27
CA VAL A 29 11.88 12.97 -17.20
C VAL A 29 11.12 13.05 -15.88
N ASP A 30 10.55 14.21 -15.53
CA ASP A 30 9.78 14.40 -14.31
C ASP A 30 8.50 13.55 -14.30
N LEU A 31 7.81 13.46 -15.44
CA LEU A 31 6.65 12.58 -15.58
C LEU A 31 7.03 11.10 -15.43
N LEU A 32 8.14 10.67 -16.03
CA LEU A 32 8.63 9.30 -15.90
C LEU A 32 9.02 9.00 -14.44
N ARG A 33 9.75 9.91 -13.79
CA ARG A 33 10.11 9.78 -12.36
C ARG A 33 8.87 9.59 -11.50
N ARG A 34 7.88 10.49 -11.60
CA ARG A 34 6.61 10.37 -10.84
C ARG A 34 5.91 9.03 -11.07
N ARG A 35 5.88 8.54 -12.32
CA ARG A 35 5.28 7.24 -12.65
C ARG A 35 6.05 6.06 -12.06
N MET A 36 7.39 6.13 -12.06
CA MET A 36 8.23 5.09 -11.44
C MET A 36 8.05 5.10 -9.92
N ASP A 37 8.06 6.27 -9.29
CA ASP A 37 7.83 6.44 -7.86
C ASP A 37 6.47 5.85 -7.45
N GLY A 38 5.39 6.18 -8.19
CA GLY A 38 4.05 5.65 -7.92
C GLY A 38 3.94 4.12 -8.08
N VAL A 39 4.70 3.52 -9.01
CA VAL A 39 4.76 2.04 -9.15
C VAL A 39 5.57 1.41 -8.01
N MET A 40 6.69 2.02 -7.63
CA MET A 40 7.52 1.53 -6.52
C MET A 40 6.75 1.57 -5.20
N GLN A 41 6.03 2.66 -4.93
CA GLN A 41 5.18 2.81 -3.74
C GLN A 41 4.01 1.83 -3.75
N ALA A 42 3.35 1.64 -4.89
CA ALA A 42 2.23 0.69 -5.03
C ALA A 42 2.66 -0.76 -4.78
N ARG A 43 3.89 -1.13 -5.16
CA ARG A 43 4.40 -2.51 -5.01
C ARG A 43 4.39 -2.99 -3.55
N GLU A 44 4.67 -2.09 -2.62
CA GLU A 44 4.70 -2.38 -1.18
C GLU A 44 3.35 -2.13 -0.49
N THR A 45 2.40 -1.54 -1.21
CA THR A 45 1.09 -1.15 -0.71
C THR A 45 0.04 -2.24 -0.95
N LYS A 46 -0.88 -2.41 0.01
CA LYS A 46 -2.04 -3.30 -0.09
C LYS A 46 -3.33 -2.53 0.13
N TYR A 47 -4.35 -2.86 -0.65
CA TYR A 47 -5.72 -2.42 -0.39
C TYR A 47 -6.45 -3.48 0.42
N ILE A 48 -6.95 -3.11 1.59
CA ILE A 48 -7.68 -4.00 2.48
C ILE A 48 -9.15 -3.59 2.52
N MET A 49 -10.02 -4.57 2.33
CA MET A 49 -11.46 -4.44 2.54
C MET A 49 -11.90 -5.44 3.59
N LEU A 50 -12.70 -5.01 4.56
CA LEU A 50 -13.26 -5.89 5.57
C LEU A 50 -14.59 -5.37 6.09
N HIS A 51 -15.39 -6.24 6.69
CA HIS A 51 -16.54 -5.85 7.48
C HIS A 51 -16.16 -5.87 8.96
N ALA A 52 -16.53 -4.84 9.72
CA ALA A 52 -16.24 -4.76 11.15
C ALA A 52 -17.47 -4.25 11.94
N PRO A 53 -17.64 -4.65 13.21
CA PRO A 53 -18.56 -4.00 14.12
C PRO A 53 -18.19 -2.52 14.27
N ARG A 54 -19.17 -1.62 14.33
CA ARG A 54 -18.91 -0.18 14.53
C ARG A 54 -18.13 0.11 15.81
N ALA A 55 -18.38 -0.69 16.86
CA ALA A 55 -17.69 -0.56 18.14
C ALA A 55 -16.20 -0.97 18.07
N ALA A 56 -15.80 -1.80 17.09
CA ALA A 56 -14.44 -2.27 16.93
C ALA A 56 -13.56 -1.34 16.07
N LEU A 57 -14.15 -0.30 15.45
CA LEU A 57 -13.43 0.60 14.55
C LEU A 57 -12.14 1.21 15.10
N PRO A 58 -12.06 1.63 16.39
CA PRO A 58 -10.80 2.15 16.94
C PRO A 58 -9.68 1.12 16.90
N VAL A 59 -9.97 -0.12 17.34
CA VAL A 59 -9.00 -1.23 17.34
C VAL A 59 -8.63 -1.62 15.92
N ILE A 60 -9.61 -1.70 15.00
CA ILE A 60 -9.36 -2.01 13.59
C ILE A 60 -8.46 -0.96 12.94
N ALA A 61 -8.66 0.33 13.25
CA ALA A 61 -7.81 1.39 12.70
C ALA A 61 -6.36 1.30 13.20
N GLU A 62 -6.15 0.94 14.47
CA GLU A 62 -4.80 0.73 15.03
C GLU A 62 -4.08 -0.48 14.41
N LEU A 63 -4.83 -1.53 14.05
CA LEU A 63 -4.29 -2.74 13.42
C LEU A 63 -3.94 -2.57 11.93
N LEU A 64 -4.29 -1.44 11.30
CA LEU A 64 -4.06 -1.18 9.87
C LEU A 64 -2.90 -0.19 9.68
N PRO A 65 -1.63 -0.68 9.69
CA PRO A 65 -0.44 0.16 9.69
C PRO A 65 -0.31 1.00 8.42
N GLY A 66 0.10 2.25 8.59
CA GLY A 66 0.37 3.17 7.48
C GLY A 66 -0.86 3.58 6.67
N SER A 67 -2.08 3.32 7.16
CA SER A 67 -3.31 3.73 6.48
C SER A 67 -3.68 5.19 6.79
N GLU A 68 -3.77 6.00 5.74
CA GLU A 68 -4.42 7.31 5.83
C GLU A 68 -5.92 7.06 6.02
N ALA A 69 -6.42 7.41 7.22
CA ALA A 69 -7.81 7.32 7.70
C ALA A 69 -8.74 6.39 6.88
N PRO A 70 -9.11 5.20 7.40
CA PRO A 70 -9.91 4.25 6.65
C PRO A 70 -11.26 4.84 6.22
N THR A 71 -11.68 4.51 5.00
CA THR A 71 -13.01 4.87 4.51
C THR A 71 -14.03 3.91 5.11
N ILE A 72 -15.09 4.47 5.72
CA ILE A 72 -16.13 3.72 6.42
C ILE A 72 -17.44 3.82 5.64
N LEU A 73 -18.00 2.68 5.25
CA LEU A 73 -19.23 2.57 4.48
C LEU A 73 -20.30 1.82 5.30
N PRO A 74 -21.52 2.35 5.45
CA PRO A 74 -22.61 1.62 6.09
C PRO A 74 -23.00 0.38 5.26
N LEU A 75 -23.36 -0.70 5.93
CA LEU A 75 -23.87 -1.92 5.29
C LEU A 75 -25.40 -1.89 5.27
N ASP A 76 -26.00 -2.21 4.12
CA ASP A 76 -27.45 -2.22 4.00
C ASP A 76 -28.09 -3.27 4.94
N GLY A 77 -29.16 -2.87 5.61
CA GLY A 77 -29.84 -3.68 6.62
C GLY A 77 -29.03 -4.01 7.88
N ARG A 78 -27.88 -3.35 8.14
CA ARG A 78 -27.01 -3.61 9.29
C ARG A 78 -26.51 -2.33 9.94
N GLU A 79 -27.09 -1.98 11.09
CA GLU A 79 -26.69 -0.78 11.85
C GLU A 79 -25.45 -0.98 12.72
N ASP A 80 -25.16 -2.23 13.09
CA ASP A 80 -24.07 -2.60 14.00
C ASP A 80 -22.74 -2.81 13.28
N ARG A 81 -22.75 -2.89 11.94
CA ARG A 81 -21.57 -3.22 11.12
C ARG A 81 -21.36 -2.24 9.97
N VAL A 82 -20.10 -2.12 9.57
CA VAL A 82 -19.65 -1.27 8.46
C VAL A 82 -18.65 -2.02 7.60
N ALA A 83 -18.55 -1.64 6.33
CA ALA A 83 -17.40 -1.96 5.51
C ALA A 83 -16.30 -0.92 5.75
N VAL A 84 -15.07 -1.41 5.88
CA VAL A 84 -13.86 -0.62 6.13
C VAL A 84 -12.93 -0.85 4.95
N HIS A 85 -12.50 0.24 4.32
CA HIS A 85 -11.59 0.23 3.19
C HIS A 85 -10.34 1.02 3.57
N ALA A 86 -9.17 0.41 3.45
CA ALA A 86 -7.90 1.02 3.84
C ALA A 86 -6.79 0.70 2.84
N VAL A 87 -5.89 1.67 2.64
CA VAL A 87 -4.65 1.50 1.89
C VAL A 87 -3.53 1.37 2.92
N CYS A 88 -2.89 0.21 3.03
CA CYS A 88 -1.77 -0.01 3.93
C CYS A 88 -0.46 0.07 3.15
N ARG A 89 0.41 1.01 3.51
CA ARG A 89 1.72 1.23 2.84
C ARG A 89 2.78 0.18 3.23
N GLU A 90 2.47 -0.64 4.23
CA GLU A 90 3.33 -1.70 4.72
C GLU A 90 2.78 -3.09 4.35
N SER A 91 3.66 -4.09 4.42
CA SER A 91 3.26 -5.48 4.22
C SER A 91 2.29 -5.91 5.31
N VAL A 92 1.12 -6.40 4.89
CA VAL A 92 0.11 -6.98 5.78
C VAL A 92 0.48 -8.44 6.00
N PHE A 93 0.86 -8.79 7.21
CA PHE A 93 1.22 -10.16 7.57
C PHE A 93 0.01 -10.96 8.05
N TRP A 94 0.18 -12.28 8.16
CA TRP A 94 -0.89 -13.18 8.61
C TRP A 94 -1.36 -12.84 10.03
N GLU A 95 -0.43 -12.45 10.90
CA GLU A 95 -0.68 -12.02 12.27
C GLU A 95 -1.62 -10.82 12.33
N THR A 96 -1.50 -9.88 11.37
CA THR A 96 -2.42 -8.73 11.25
C THR A 96 -3.83 -9.20 10.87
N LEU A 97 -3.96 -10.15 9.95
CA LEU A 97 -5.26 -10.68 9.52
C LEU A 97 -5.96 -11.45 10.64
N GLU A 98 -5.19 -12.21 11.42
CA GLU A 98 -5.67 -12.91 12.60
C GLU A 98 -6.14 -11.93 13.68
N ALA A 99 -5.33 -10.92 14.00
CA ALA A 99 -5.71 -9.87 14.96
C ALA A 99 -6.98 -9.10 14.54
N LEU A 100 -7.12 -8.79 13.24
CA LEU A 100 -8.34 -8.18 12.71
C LEU A 100 -9.56 -9.09 12.93
N LYS A 101 -9.42 -10.40 12.66
CA LYS A 101 -10.49 -11.37 12.86
C LYS A 101 -10.87 -11.49 14.34
N ASP A 102 -9.90 -11.51 15.25
CA ASP A 102 -10.13 -11.54 16.69
C ASP A 102 -10.82 -10.26 17.20
N ALA A 103 -10.56 -9.12 16.56
CA ALA A 103 -11.28 -7.87 16.79
C ALA A 103 -12.71 -7.84 16.19
N GLY A 104 -13.15 -8.94 15.57
CA GLY A 104 -14.50 -9.09 15.00
C GLY A 104 -14.61 -8.75 13.52
N ALA A 105 -13.49 -8.57 12.81
CA ALA A 105 -13.51 -8.42 11.37
C ALA A 105 -13.99 -9.70 10.68
N SER A 106 -14.71 -9.55 9.58
CA SER A 106 -15.08 -10.64 8.69
C SER A 106 -14.94 -10.21 7.24
N SER A 107 -14.95 -11.17 6.32
CA SER A 107 -14.85 -10.89 4.88
C SER A 107 -13.62 -10.05 4.52
N VAL A 108 -12.48 -10.34 5.17
CA VAL A 108 -11.22 -9.63 4.95
C VAL A 108 -10.65 -10.03 3.59
N LEU A 109 -10.40 -9.04 2.75
CA LEU A 109 -9.81 -9.17 1.42
C LEU A 109 -8.58 -8.27 1.34
N VAL A 110 -7.48 -8.82 0.81
CA VAL A 110 -6.24 -8.10 0.58
C VAL A 110 -5.96 -8.12 -0.91
N LEU A 111 -5.88 -6.94 -1.52
CA LEU A 111 -5.68 -6.76 -2.95
C LEU A 111 -4.34 -6.04 -3.18
N PRO A 112 -3.55 -6.46 -4.18
CA PRO A 112 -2.36 -5.71 -4.58
C PRO A 112 -2.78 -4.40 -5.25
N VAL A 113 -2.04 -3.32 -4.99
CA VAL A 113 -2.18 -2.06 -5.72
C VAL A 113 -1.19 -2.05 -6.88
N GLU A 114 -1.65 -1.89 -8.11
CA GLU A 114 -0.75 -1.87 -9.28
C GLU A 114 -0.09 -0.52 -9.48
N LYS A 115 -0.86 0.57 -9.27
CA LYS A 115 -0.43 1.94 -9.50
C LYS A 115 -1.16 2.84 -8.50
N MET A 116 -0.42 3.80 -7.95
CA MET A 116 -0.96 4.85 -7.10
C MET A 116 -0.50 6.20 -7.66
N LEU A 117 -1.35 7.20 -7.54
CA LEU A 117 -1.05 8.58 -7.92
C LEU A 117 -1.42 9.46 -6.73
N GLU A 118 -0.43 10.21 -6.23
CA GLU A 118 -0.58 11.28 -5.22
C GLU A 118 -0.35 12.64 -5.89
#